data_AF-A0A0L0J6N3-F1
#
_entry.id   AF-A0A0L0J6N3-F1
#
_cell.length_a   1.000
_cell.length_b   1.000
_cell.length_c   1.000
_cell.angle_alpha   90.00
_cell.angle_beta   90.00
_cell.angle_gamma   90.00
#
_symmetry.space_group_name_H-M   'P 1'
#
loop_
_entity.id
_entity.type
_entity.pdbx_description
1 polymer ?
#
loop_
_entity_poly.entity_id
_entity_poly.type
_entity_poly.pdbx_seq_one_letter_code
_entity_poly.pdbx_strand_id
1 'polypeptide(L)'
;MALLKMVQVAAAAAMIAGVSVPAHAQQALTVEAVVAGCASGSDCAALVNSYLASVPAARRVAAIANLGARLAEIPGAGANVARGIQAAAAYSPDAGQRAQLASLASTLSADAGGLDIETAASES
;
A
#
# COMPACT_ATOMS: atom_id res chain seq x y z
N MET A 1 57.86 34.04 -10.08
CA MET A 1 57.45 33.22 -11.25
C MET A 1 57.66 31.77 -10.86
N ALA A 2 56.74 30.80 -10.94
CA ALA A 2 55.41 30.66 -11.54
C ALA A 2 54.66 29.57 -10.73
N LEU A 3 53.38 29.76 -10.38
CA LEU A 3 52.21 28.98 -10.87
C LEU A 3 52.44 27.47 -11.00
N LEU A 4 51.69 26.65 -10.25
CA LEU A 4 50.58 25.85 -10.80
C LEU A 4 49.83 25.07 -9.70
N LYS A 5 48.52 25.36 -9.59
CA LYS A 5 47.48 24.46 -9.07
C LYS A 5 47.46 23.17 -9.89
N MET A 6 47.29 22.00 -9.28
CA MET A 6 46.49 20.92 -9.86
C MET A 6 45.87 20.04 -8.78
N VAL A 7 44.55 20.09 -8.77
CA VAL A 7 43.61 19.11 -8.22
C VAL A 7 43.83 17.78 -8.93
N GLN A 8 43.95 16.67 -8.19
CA GLN A 8 43.78 15.34 -8.76
C GLN A 8 42.59 14.64 -8.09
N VAL A 9 41.52 14.59 -8.89
CA VAL A 9 40.38 13.69 -8.78
C VAL A 9 40.72 12.44 -9.58
N ALA A 10 40.66 11.27 -8.95
CA ALA A 10 40.46 9.92 -9.52
C ALA A 10 40.76 8.94 -8.38
N ALA A 11 40.04 7.86 -8.10
CA ALA A 11 39.07 7.06 -8.83
C ALA A 11 38.09 6.47 -7.78
N ALA A 12 36.88 6.06 -8.11
CA ALA A 12 36.67 4.77 -8.74
C ALA A 12 35.30 4.73 -9.43
N ALA A 13 35.32 4.34 -10.70
CA ALA A 13 34.17 3.80 -11.38
C ALA A 13 33.82 2.45 -10.75
N ALA A 14 32.59 2.31 -10.26
CA ALA A 14 31.92 1.03 -10.12
C ALA A 14 30.68 1.08 -11.00
N MET A 15 30.87 0.68 -12.25
CA MET A 15 29.79 0.42 -13.19
C MET A 15 29.11 -0.86 -12.72
N ILE A 16 27.97 -0.74 -12.04
CA ILE A 16 27.08 -1.87 -11.82
C ILE A 16 25.89 -1.64 -12.75
N ALA A 17 26.01 -2.16 -13.97
CA ALA A 17 24.86 -2.55 -14.76
C ALA A 17 24.19 -3.73 -14.03
N GLY A 18 23.50 -3.42 -12.95
CA GLY A 18 22.70 -4.35 -12.18
C GLY A 18 21.33 -3.72 -12.14
N VAL A 19 20.35 -4.43 -12.70
CA VAL A 19 18.93 -4.10 -12.55
C VAL A 19 18.73 -3.62 -11.12
N SER A 20 18.29 -2.37 -10.96
CA SER A 20 17.97 -1.84 -9.65
C SER A 20 16.76 -2.62 -9.18
N VAL A 21 16.99 -3.78 -8.55
CA VAL A 21 15.98 -4.43 -7.70
C VAL A 21 15.74 -3.37 -6.64
N PRO A 22 14.59 -2.68 -6.67
CA PRO A 22 14.39 -1.55 -5.78
C PRO A 22 14.55 -2.08 -4.36
N ALA A 23 15.23 -1.32 -3.53
CA ALA A 23 15.59 -1.63 -2.15
C ALA A 23 14.36 -1.76 -1.22
N HIS A 24 13.42 -2.65 -1.58
CA HIS A 24 12.35 -3.17 -0.74
C HIS A 24 12.89 -4.26 0.20
N ALA A 25 14.19 -4.57 0.13
CA ALA A 25 14.85 -5.33 1.17
C ALA A 25 14.88 -4.46 2.45
N GLN A 26 13.95 -4.75 3.35
CA GLN A 26 13.99 -4.42 4.79
C GLN A 26 13.49 -3.04 5.25
N GLN A 27 12.77 -2.28 4.44
CA GLN A 27 11.90 -1.27 5.04
C GLN A 27 10.76 -2.02 5.73
N ALA A 28 10.72 -1.97 7.06
CA ALA A 28 9.58 -2.48 7.82
C ALA A 28 8.32 -1.86 7.21
N LEU A 29 7.50 -2.66 6.51
CA LEU A 29 6.24 -2.16 5.96
C LEU A 29 5.46 -1.56 7.14
N THR A 30 5.18 -0.26 7.05
CA THR A 30 4.36 0.44 8.04
C THR A 30 2.92 0.51 7.54
N VAL A 31 1.99 0.73 8.46
CA VAL A 31 0.59 0.98 8.09
C VAL A 31 0.51 2.18 7.14
N GLU A 32 1.28 3.25 7.39
CA GLU A 32 1.35 4.41 6.49
C GLU A 32 1.83 4.06 5.07
N ALA A 33 2.84 3.20 4.92
CA ALA A 33 3.32 2.80 3.61
C ALA A 33 2.26 2.00 2.83
N VAL A 34 1.53 1.11 3.52
CA VAL A 34 0.41 0.37 2.93
C VAL A 34 -0.69 1.34 2.48
N VAL A 35 -1.12 2.24 3.37
CA VAL A 35 -2.19 3.22 3.12
C VAL A 35 -1.82 4.15 1.98
N ALA A 36 -0.60 4.68 1.95
CA ALA A 36 -0.11 5.51 0.86
C ALA A 36 -0.04 4.75 -0.48
N GLY A 37 0.38 3.48 -0.47
CA GLY A 37 0.36 2.62 -1.64
C GLY A 37 -1.06 2.35 -2.16
N CYS A 38 -2.01 2.10 -1.26
CA CYS A 38 -3.41 1.94 -1.63
C CYS A 38 -4.01 3.23 -2.21
N ALA A 39 -3.69 4.38 -1.60
CA ALA A 39 -4.12 5.70 -2.07
C ALA A 39 -3.48 6.09 -3.42
N SER A 40 -2.27 5.61 -3.71
CA SER A 40 -1.62 5.82 -5.02
C SER A 40 -2.12 4.88 -6.11
N GLY A 41 -3.05 3.98 -5.80
CA GLY A 41 -3.61 3.00 -6.75
C GLY A 41 -2.80 1.71 -6.90
N SER A 42 -1.79 1.48 -6.04
CA SER A 42 -1.06 0.20 -6.00
C SER A 42 -1.97 -0.93 -5.49
N ASP A 43 -1.64 -2.20 -5.76
CA ASP A 43 -2.50 -3.32 -5.33
C ASP A 43 -2.55 -3.44 -3.80
N CYS A 44 -3.66 -2.96 -3.23
CA CYS A 44 -3.81 -2.80 -1.79
C CYS A 44 -3.85 -4.16 -1.07
N ALA A 45 -4.45 -5.17 -1.71
CA ALA A 45 -4.50 -6.52 -1.16
C ALA A 45 -3.10 -7.15 -1.02
N ALA A 46 -2.22 -6.98 -2.01
CA ALA A 46 -0.84 -7.45 -1.93
C ALA A 46 -0.05 -6.75 -0.81
N LEU A 47 -0.18 -5.42 -0.70
CA LEU A 47 0.48 -4.63 0.34
C LEU A 47 0.03 -5.05 1.76
N VAL A 48 -1.28 -5.22 1.95
CA VAL A 48 -1.86 -5.66 3.22
C VAL A 48 -1.39 -7.07 3.59
N ASN A 49 -1.41 -8.01 2.63
CA ASN A 49 -0.91 -9.36 2.83
C ASN A 49 0.57 -9.35 3.28
N SER A 50 1.42 -8.61 2.56
CA SER A 50 2.84 -8.52 2.89
C SER A 50 3.08 -7.92 4.27
N TYR A 51 2.34 -6.86 4.62
CA TYR A 51 2.41 -6.26 5.95
C TYR A 51 2.00 -7.25 7.04
N LEU A 52 0.80 -7.85 6.94
CA LEU A 52 0.27 -8.74 7.98
C LEU A 52 1.04 -10.07 8.09
N ALA A 53 1.68 -10.53 7.02
CA ALA A 53 2.59 -11.66 7.05
C ALA A 53 3.82 -11.37 7.94
N SER A 54 4.32 -10.13 7.94
CA SER A 54 5.45 -9.70 8.78
C SER A 54 5.04 -9.37 10.23
N VAL A 55 3.75 -9.15 10.50
CA VAL A 55 3.26 -8.82 11.84
C VAL A 55 3.09 -10.09 12.69
N PRO A 56 3.65 -10.13 13.93
CA PRO A 56 3.45 -11.25 14.86
C PRO A 56 1.96 -11.45 15.19
N ALA A 57 1.51 -12.70 15.30
CA ALA A 57 0.10 -13.03 15.55
C ALA A 57 -0.49 -12.29 16.76
N ALA A 58 0.26 -12.14 17.85
CA ALA A 58 -0.15 -11.42 19.05
C ALA A 58 -0.47 -9.93 18.82
N ARG A 59 0.08 -9.31 17.76
CA ARG A 59 -0.19 -7.92 17.37
C ARG A 59 -1.04 -7.78 16.11
N ARG A 60 -1.38 -8.89 15.42
CA ARG A 60 -2.17 -8.82 14.18
C ARG A 60 -3.53 -8.19 14.38
N VAL A 61 -4.22 -8.50 15.47
CA VAL A 61 -5.56 -7.92 15.74
C VAL A 61 -5.50 -6.39 15.81
N ALA A 62 -4.53 -5.84 16.53
CA ALA A 62 -4.33 -4.39 16.63
C ALA A 62 -3.85 -3.78 15.31
N ALA A 63 -2.96 -4.47 14.60
CA ALA A 63 -2.49 -4.05 13.28
C ALA A 63 -3.63 -3.99 12.26
N ILE A 64 -4.49 -5.00 12.22
CA ILE A 64 -5.68 -5.08 11.37
C ILE A 64 -6.67 -3.97 11.71
N ALA A 65 -6.92 -3.71 13.00
CA ALA A 65 -7.81 -2.63 13.42
C ALA A 65 -7.30 -1.24 12.98
N ASN A 66 -6.01 -0.97 13.22
CA ASN A 66 -5.38 0.29 12.79
C ASN A 66 -5.40 0.44 11.27
N LEU A 67 -5.08 -0.64 10.54
CA LEU A 67 -5.03 -0.63 9.08
C LEU A 67 -6.43 -0.44 8.48
N GLY A 68 -7.45 -1.11 9.01
CA GLY A 68 -8.84 -0.91 8.61
C GLY A 68 -9.33 0.52 8.83
N ALA A 69 -9.00 1.13 9.98
CA ALA A 69 -9.35 2.53 10.26
C ALA A 69 -8.68 3.49 9.26
N ARG A 70 -7.36 3.35 9.05
CA ARG A 70 -6.60 4.20 8.12
C ARG A 70 -7.04 4.05 6.67
N LEU A 71 -7.37 2.83 6.27
CA LEU A 71 -7.88 2.55 4.93
C LEU A 71 -9.26 3.18 4.71
N ALA A 72 -10.12 3.17 5.72
CA ALA A 72 -11.44 3.82 5.64
C ALA A 72 -11.35 5.36 5.50
N GLU A 73 -10.23 5.97 5.89
CA GLU A 73 -9.99 7.40 5.72
C GLU A 73 -9.54 7.78 4.30
N ILE A 74 -9.24 6.82 3.41
CA ILE A 74 -8.79 7.13 2.04
C ILE A 74 -10.00 7.47 1.16
N PRO A 75 -10.16 8.74 0.71
CA PRO A 75 -11.26 9.13 -0.16
C PRO A 75 -11.08 8.55 -1.57
N GLY A 76 -12.15 8.05 -2.18
CA GLY A 76 -12.18 7.67 -3.61
C GLY A 76 -11.44 6.38 -3.98
N ALA A 77 -10.89 5.64 -3.02
CA ALA A 77 -10.11 4.42 -3.31
C ALA A 77 -10.94 3.12 -3.27
N GLY A 78 -12.27 3.25 -3.43
CA GLY A 78 -13.29 2.32 -2.94
C GLY A 78 -13.07 0.84 -3.25
N ALA A 79 -12.92 0.43 -4.52
CA ALA A 79 -12.77 -0.99 -4.86
C ALA A 79 -11.39 -1.56 -4.46
N ASN A 80 -10.32 -0.78 -4.63
CA ASN A 80 -8.96 -1.23 -4.32
C ASN A 80 -8.75 -1.35 -2.81
N VAL A 81 -9.20 -0.36 -2.06
CA VAL A 81 -9.14 -0.36 -0.60
C VAL A 81 -10.05 -1.42 -0.01
N ALA A 82 -11.25 -1.63 -0.56
CA ALA A 82 -12.12 -2.73 -0.13
C ALA A 82 -11.43 -4.09 -0.26
N ARG A 83 -10.70 -4.35 -1.37
CA ARG A 83 -9.89 -5.57 -1.53
C ARG A 83 -8.79 -5.66 -0.47
N GLY A 84 -8.15 -4.54 -0.12
CA GLY A 84 -7.19 -4.46 0.98
C GLY A 84 -7.80 -4.83 2.35
N ILE A 85 -8.99 -4.31 2.66
CA ILE A 85 -9.69 -4.61 3.91
C ILE A 85 -10.15 -6.08 3.96
N GLN A 86 -10.61 -6.64 2.85
CA GLN A 86 -10.91 -8.09 2.76
C GLN A 86 -9.67 -8.95 2.99
N ALA A 87 -8.52 -8.56 2.42
CA ALA A 87 -7.26 -9.23 2.68
C ALA A 87 -6.90 -9.15 4.18
N ALA A 88 -7.10 -8.01 4.83
CA ALA A 88 -6.86 -7.88 6.27
C ALA A 88 -7.79 -8.78 7.10
N ALA A 89 -9.06 -8.90 6.70
CA ALA A 89 -10.03 -9.76 7.36
C ALA A 89 -9.60 -11.24 7.33
N ALA A 90 -8.99 -11.71 6.24
CA ALA A 90 -8.50 -13.09 6.14
C ALA A 90 -7.44 -13.45 7.19
N TYR A 91 -6.71 -12.47 7.72
CA TYR A 91 -5.68 -12.65 8.75
C TYR A 91 -6.19 -12.48 10.18
N SER A 92 -7.43 -12.00 10.35
CA SER A 92 -8.00 -11.83 11.69
C SER A 92 -8.44 -13.19 12.24
N PRO A 93 -7.98 -13.58 13.44
CA PRO A 93 -8.47 -14.79 14.12
C PRO A 93 -9.85 -14.58 14.75
N ASP A 94 -10.34 -13.35 14.84
CA ASP A 94 -11.59 -13.00 15.53
C ASP A 94 -12.76 -12.90 14.55
N ALA A 95 -13.79 -13.72 14.75
CA ALA A 95 -14.95 -13.76 13.86
C ALA A 95 -15.75 -12.44 13.83
N GLY A 96 -15.80 -11.72 14.96
CA GLY A 96 -16.48 -10.42 15.05
C GLY A 96 -15.74 -9.35 14.24
N GLN A 97 -14.43 -9.25 14.42
CA GLN A 97 -13.56 -8.35 13.68
C GLN A 97 -13.61 -8.66 12.17
N ARG A 98 -13.62 -9.94 11.79
CA ARG A 98 -13.78 -10.35 10.39
C ARG A 98 -15.08 -9.85 9.77
N ALA A 99 -16.20 -9.99 10.47
CA ALA A 99 -17.49 -9.53 9.99
C ALA A 99 -17.53 -8.00 9.85
N GLN A 100 -16.96 -7.26 10.80
CA GLN A 100 -16.86 -5.80 10.74
C GLN A 100 -16.03 -5.33 9.53
N LEU A 101 -14.87 -5.95 9.29
CA LEU A 101 -14.03 -5.64 8.14
C LEU A 101 -14.71 -5.99 6.82
N ALA A 102 -15.41 -7.12 6.76
CA ALA A 102 -16.17 -7.52 5.57
C ALA A 102 -17.31 -6.54 5.26
N SER A 103 -18.05 -6.09 6.27
CA SER A 103 -19.07 -5.04 6.13
C SER A 103 -18.45 -3.74 5.65
N LEU A 104 -17.35 -3.30 6.25
CA LEU A 104 -16.64 -2.09 5.83
C LEU A 104 -16.16 -2.16 4.38
N ALA A 105 -15.58 -3.29 3.96
CA ALA A 105 -15.16 -3.50 2.57
C ALA A 105 -16.36 -3.46 1.61
N SER A 106 -17.51 -4.00 2.02
CA SER A 106 -18.75 -3.97 1.22
C SER A 106 -19.27 -2.54 1.05
N THR A 107 -19.27 -1.75 2.13
CA THR A 107 -19.63 -0.32 2.08
C THR A 107 -18.71 0.46 1.15
N LEU A 108 -17.38 0.27 1.24
CA LEU A 108 -16.41 0.95 0.39
C LEU A 108 -16.49 0.52 -1.08
N SER A 109 -16.86 -0.73 -1.35
CA SER A 109 -17.09 -1.22 -2.72
C SER A 109 -18.36 -0.62 -3.32
N ALA A 110 -19.41 -0.47 -2.50
CA ALA A 110 -20.67 0.15 -2.92
C ALA A 110 -20.51 1.65 -3.21
N ASP A 111 -19.72 2.35 -2.41
CA ASP A 111 -19.38 3.76 -2.62
C ASP A 111 -18.54 3.97 -3.90
N ALA A 112 -17.61 3.04 -4.19
CA ALA A 112 -16.84 3.05 -5.44
C ALA A 112 -17.69 2.89 -6.69
N GLY A 113 -18.78 2.12 -6.61
CA GLY A 113 -19.71 1.88 -7.73
C GLY A 113 -20.68 3.04 -7.99
N GLY A 114 -20.67 4.08 -7.17
CA GLY A 114 -21.58 5.24 -7.28
C GLY A 114 -21.17 6.28 -8.34
N LEU A 115 -20.00 6.15 -8.97
CA LEU A 115 -19.51 7.11 -9.98
C LEU A 115 -19.64 6.62 -11.43
N ASP A 116 -20.16 5.41 -11.67
CA ASP A 116 -20.31 4.82 -13.01
C ASP A 116 -21.76 4.92 -13.56
N ILE A 117 -22.48 6.01 -13.25
CA ILE A 117 -23.76 6.32 -13.92
C ILE A 117 -23.78 7.78 -14.42
N GLU A 118 -22.71 8.24 -15.10
CA GLU A 118 -22.79 9.39 -16.00
C GLU A 118 -21.81 9.24 -17.19
N THR A 119 -21.78 8.08 -17.85
CA THR A 119 -21.26 7.97 -19.24
C THR A 119 -22.02 6.89 -20.00
N ALA A 120 -23.35 7.07 -20.08
CA ALA A 120 -24.20 6.40 -21.04
C ALA A 120 -25.28 7.38 -21.53
N ALA A 121 -24.84 8.54 -22.01
CA ALA A 121 -25.66 9.44 -22.83
C ALA A 121 -24.78 10.02 -23.94
N SER A 122 -24.22 9.14 -24.75
CA SER A 122 -23.96 9.43 -26.15
C SER A 122 -24.70 8.37 -26.95
N GLU A 123 -25.38 8.83 -28.01
CA GLU A 123 -26.03 8.05 -29.07
C GLU A 123 -27.52 7.72 -28.88
N SER A 124 -28.39 8.71 -29.11
CA SER A 124 -29.28 8.77 -30.30
C SER A 124 -30.19 10.00 -30.26
#